data_AF-A0A959Z622-F1
#
_entry.id   AF-A0A959Z622-F1
#
_cell.length_a   1.000
_cell.length_b   1.000
_cell.length_c   1.000
_cell.angle_alpha   90.00
_cell.angle_beta   90.00
_cell.angle_gamma   90.00
#
_symmetry.space_group_name_H-M   'P 1'
#
loop_
_entity.id
_entity.type
_entity.pdbx_description
1 polymer ?
#
loop_
_entity_poly.entity_id
_entity_poly.type
_entity_poly.pdbx_seq_one_letter_code
_entity_poly.pdbx_strand_id
1 'polypeptide(L)' 'TDRSPIERFLIIQQDLLDLLEKARTRGIEGARVTSTLGPILRFKAGDAFRFPIAHQERHLLQLQRTLDAVGVQRTASPAM' A
#
# COMPACT_ATOMS: atom_id res chain seq x y z
N THR A 1 7.96 17.40 13.85
CA THR A 1 7.17 16.60 14.82
C THR A 1 7.26 15.17 14.38
N ASP A 2 7.99 14.35 15.13
CA ASP A 2 8.34 12.98 14.75
C ASP A 2 7.11 12.07 14.96
N ARG A 3 6.39 11.75 13.86
CA ARG A 3 5.29 10.79 13.92
C ARG A 3 5.89 9.39 13.96
N SER A 4 5.34 8.50 14.79
CA SER A 4 5.77 7.10 14.82
C SER A 4 5.74 6.52 13.39
N PRO A 5 6.72 5.70 12.97
CA PRO A 5 6.70 5.06 11.66
C PRO A 5 5.37 4.34 11.36
N ILE A 6 4.70 3.81 12.38
CA ILE A 6 3.38 3.19 12.26
C ILE A 6 2.28 4.23 11.98
N GLU A 7 2.29 5.38 12.63
CA GLU A 7 1.32 6.45 12.36
C GLU A 7 1.45 6.96 10.93
N ARG A 8 2.70 7.17 10.46
CA ARG A 8 2.95 7.57 9.07
C ARG A 8 2.46 6.50 8.09
N PHE A 9 2.68 5.23 8.40
CA PHE A 9 2.16 4.12 7.60
C PHE A 9 0.63 4.14 7.53
N LEU A 10 -0.06 4.28 8.67
CA LEU A 10 -1.52 4.31 8.72
C LEU A 10 -2.12 5.47 7.90
N ILE A 11 -1.49 6.65 7.97
CA ILE A 11 -1.91 7.80 7.15
C ILE A 11 -1.79 7.48 5.66
N ILE A 12 -0.65 6.92 5.24
CA ILE A 12 -0.44 6.54 3.83
C ILE A 12 -1.46 5.49 3.37
N GLN A 13 -1.81 4.54 4.25
CA GLN A 13 -2.85 3.54 3.94
C GLN A 13 -4.22 4.18 3.79
N GLN A 14 -4.58 5.14 4.64
CA GLN A 14 -5.84 5.88 4.51
C GLN A 14 -5.86 6.69 3.21
N ASP A 15 -4.78 7.39 2.88
CA ASP A 15 -4.67 8.14 1.62
C ASP A 15 -4.83 7.23 0.39
N LEU A 16 -4.26 6.02 0.44
CA LEU A 16 -4.42 5.02 -0.63
C LEU A 16 -5.88 4.58 -0.77
N LEU A 17 -6.58 4.31 0.34
CA LEU A 17 -8.01 3.95 0.32
C LEU A 17 -8.86 5.08 -0.26
N ASP A 18 -8.61 6.33 0.13
CA ASP A 18 -9.31 7.49 -0.39
C ASP A 18 -9.09 7.68 -1.90
N LEU A 19 -7.88 7.40 -2.38
CA LEU A 19 -7.56 7.43 -3.81
C LEU A 19 -8.26 6.31 -4.58
N LEU A 20 -8.35 5.11 -4.02
CA LEU A 20 -9.09 3.99 -4.61
C LEU A 20 -10.59 4.29 -4.68
N GLU A 21 -11.16 4.92 -3.67
CA GLU A 21 -12.57 5.32 -3.66
C GLU A 21 -12.87 6.42 -4.70
N LYS A 22 -11.96 7.40 -4.86
CA LYS A 22 -12.04 8.39 -5.94
C LYS A 22 -11.92 7.73 -7.32
N ALA A 23 -11.04 6.75 -7.47
CA ALA A 23 -10.88 5.98 -8.70
C ALA A 23 -12.14 5.17 -9.04
N ARG A 24 -12.79 4.56 -8.03
CA ARG A 24 -14.06 3.82 -8.18
C ARG A 24 -15.18 4.71 -8.73
N THR A 25 -15.25 5.96 -8.28
CA THR A 25 -16.33 6.90 -8.66
C THR A 25 -16.04 7.70 -9.93
N ARG A 26 -14.77 8.04 -10.21
CA ARG A 26 -14.38 8.90 -11.35
C ARG A 26 -13.73 8.15 -12.52
N GLY A 27 -13.44 6.87 -12.35
CA GLY A 27 -12.67 6.07 -13.30
C GLY A 27 -11.16 6.34 -13.22
N ILE A 28 -10.38 5.48 -13.89
CA ILE A 28 -8.91 5.46 -13.82
C ILE A 28 -8.20 5.75 -15.14
N GLU A 29 -8.94 5.91 -16.24
CA GLU A 29 -8.37 5.95 -17.59
C GLU A 29 -7.70 7.28 -17.96
N GLY A 30 -8.18 8.40 -17.39
CA GLY A 30 -7.66 9.73 -17.71
C GLY A 30 -6.46 10.16 -16.87
N ALA A 31 -6.30 9.60 -15.67
CA ALA A 31 -5.29 10.04 -14.71
C ALA A 31 -3.93 9.41 -15.00
N ARG A 32 -2.88 10.24 -14.94
CA ARG A 32 -1.48 9.80 -15.05
C ARG A 32 -0.67 10.29 -13.87
N VAL A 33 0.10 9.38 -13.28
CA VAL A 33 0.98 9.66 -12.13
C VAL A 33 2.40 9.76 -12.63
N THR A 34 3.07 10.87 -12.32
CA THR A 34 4.50 11.03 -12.57
C THR A 34 5.29 10.29 -11.51
N SER A 35 6.22 9.43 -11.92
CA SER A 35 7.09 8.72 -10.98
C SER A 35 8.10 9.65 -10.31
N THR A 36 8.78 9.14 -9.29
CA THR A 36 9.91 9.83 -8.64
C THR A 36 11.13 10.00 -9.56
N LEU A 37 11.19 9.30 -10.69
CA LEU A 37 12.21 9.49 -11.74
C LEU A 37 11.88 10.67 -12.68
N GLY A 38 10.91 11.51 -12.30
CA GLY A 38 10.48 12.66 -13.07
C GLY A 38 9.51 12.31 -14.20
N PRO A 39 9.17 13.28 -15.06
CA PRO A 39 8.14 13.15 -16.10
C PRO A 39 8.49 12.17 -17.22
N ILE A 40 9.73 11.66 -17.24
CA ILE A 40 10.21 10.64 -18.18
C ILE A 40 9.40 9.35 -18.02
N LEU A 41 9.02 9.02 -16.78
CA LEU A 41 8.25 7.81 -16.48
C LEU A 41 6.94 8.19 -15.80
N ARG A 42 5.86 8.13 -16.59
CA ARG A 42 4.48 8.37 -16.15
C ARG A 42 3.66 7.09 -16.30
N PHE A 43 2.88 6.77 -15.29
CA PHE A 43 2.02 5.59 -15.27
C PHE A 43 0.57 5.99 -15.44
N LYS A 44 -0.23 5.14 -16.10
CA LYS A 44 -1.70 5.22 -15.95
C LYS A 44 -2.03 4.99 -14.48
N ALA A 45 -3.09 5.62 -13.97
CA ALA A 45 -3.46 5.47 -12.56
C ALA A 45 -3.68 4.00 -12.17
N GLY A 46 -4.30 3.20 -13.04
CA GLY A 46 -4.45 1.75 -12.83
C GLY A 46 -3.11 1.02 -12.61
N ASP A 47 -2.11 1.31 -13.43
CA ASP A 47 -0.77 0.73 -13.29
C ASP A 47 -0.06 1.24 -12.04
N ALA A 48 -0.25 2.52 -11.71
CA ALA A 48 0.31 3.14 -10.51
C ALA A 48 -0.25 2.52 -9.23
N PHE A 49 -1.55 2.20 -9.16
CA PHE A 49 -2.16 1.55 -8.00
C PHE A 49 -1.67 0.13 -7.75
N ARG A 50 -1.33 -0.62 -8.81
CA ARG A 50 -0.82 -2.00 -8.66
C ARG A 50 0.47 -2.05 -7.86
N PHE A 51 1.31 -1.01 -7.94
CA PHE A 51 2.59 -0.96 -7.23
C PHE A 51 2.45 -0.99 -5.70
N PRO A 52 1.77 -0.03 -5.04
CA PRO A 52 1.61 -0.04 -3.59
C PRO A 52 0.84 -1.27 -3.10
N ILE A 53 -0.17 -1.74 -3.84
CA ILE A 53 -0.92 -2.97 -3.46
C ILE A 53 0.02 -4.18 -3.37
N ALA A 54 0.76 -4.47 -4.45
CA ALA A 54 1.70 -5.59 -4.47
C ALA A 54 2.86 -5.40 -3.47
N HIS A 55 3.25 -4.15 -3.19
CA HIS A 55 4.24 -3.84 -2.17
C HIS A 55 3.73 -4.21 -0.77
N GLN A 56 2.47 -3.90 -0.44
CA GLN A 56 1.87 -4.28 0.84
C GLN A 56 1.75 -5.80 0.98
N GLU A 57 1.31 -6.51 -0.06
CA GLU A 57 1.27 -7.98 -0.05
C GLU A 57 2.66 -8.58 0.26
N ARG A 58 3.71 -8.03 -0.37
CA ARG A 58 5.09 -8.45 -0.08
C ARG A 58 5.49 -8.17 1.37
N HIS A 59 5.13 -7.02 1.93
CA HIS A 59 5.41 -6.68 3.33
C HIS A 59 4.72 -7.62 4.31
N LEU A 60 3.47 -8.01 4.05
CA LEU A 60 2.76 -8.98 4.89
C LEU A 60 3.44 -10.35 4.88
N LEU A 61 3.92 -10.80 3.71
CA LEU A 61 4.72 -12.03 3.61
C LEU A 61 6.05 -11.91 4.36
N GLN A 62 6.71 -10.75 4.31
CA GLN A 62 7.95 -10.50 5.06
C GLN A 62 7.70 -10.49 6.57
N LEU A 63 6.63 -9.85 7.04
CA LEU A 63 6.20 -9.88 8.44
C LEU A 63 5.96 -11.32 8.91
N GLN A 64 5.21 -12.10 8.13
CA GLN A 64 4.94 -13.50 8.48
C GLN A 64 6.24 -14.31 8.64
N ARG A 65 7.16 -14.20 7.68
CA ARG A 65 8.46 -14.90 7.74
C ARG A 65 9.28 -14.47 8.95
N THR A 66 9.24 -13.18 9.30
CA THR A 66 9.92 -12.66 10.49
C THR A 66 9.32 -13.26 11.76
N LEU A 67 8.00 -13.28 11.90
CA LEU A 67 7.31 -13.86 13.06
C LEU A 67 7.63 -15.34 13.22
N ASP A 68 7.63 -16.10 12.12
CA ASP A 68 8.00 -17.52 12.11
C ASP A 68 9.47 -17.70 12.55
N ALA A 69 10.38 -16.87 12.04
CA ALA A 69 11.80 -16.92 12.38
C ALA A 69 12.10 -16.57 13.85
N VAL A 70 11.31 -15.68 14.47
CA VAL A 70 11.48 -15.30 15.88
C VAL A 70 10.64 -16.17 16.85
N GLY A 71 9.96 -17.20 16.35
CA GLY A 71 9.18 -18.13 17.16
C GLY A 71 7.94 -17.51 17.82
N VAL A 72 7.43 -16.40 17.28
CA VAL A 72 6.19 -15.79 17.78
C VAL A 72 5.02 -16.66 17.30
N GLN A 73 4.39 -17.37 18.24
CA GLN A 73 3.21 -18.17 17.94
C GLN A 73 2.09 -17.25 17.43
N ARG A 74 1.46 -17.66 16.32
CA ARG A 74 0.23 -17.05 15.84
C ARG A 74 -0.84 -17.19 16.92
N THR A 75 -1.24 -16.09 17.54
CA THR A 75 -2.57 -16.05 18.16
C THR A 75 -3.56 -16.14 17.00
N ALA A 76 -4.35 -17.22 16.95
CA ALA A 76 -5.40 -17.32 15.97
C ALA A 76 -6.32 -16.11 16.12
N SER A 77 -6.40 -15.25 15.09
CA SER A 77 -7.43 -14.22 15.04
C SER A 77 -8.76 -14.91 14.72
N PRO A 78 -9.87 -14.54 15.38
CA PRO A 78 -11.16 -15.14 15.10
C PRO A 78 -11.50 -14.87 13.63
N ALA A 79 -11.99 -15.89 12.94
CA ALA A 79 -12.48 -15.76 11.57
C ALA A 79 -13.45 -14.58 11.49
N MET A 80 -13.21 -13.67 10.52
CA MET A 80 -14.20 -12.69 10.07
C MET A 80 -15.36 -13.38 9.36
#